data_AF-A0A948R7J9-F1
#
_entry.id   AF-A0A948R7J9-F1
#
_cell.length_a   1.000
_cell.length_b   1.000
_cell.length_c   1.000
_cell.angle_alpha   90.00
_cell.angle_beta   90.00
_cell.angle_gamma   90.00
#
_symmetry.space_group_name_H-M   'P 1'
#
loop_
_entity.id
_entity.type
_entity.pdbx_description
1 polymer ?
#
loop_
_entity_poly.entity_id
_entity_poly.type
_entity_poly.pdbx_seq_one_letter_code
_entity_poly.pdbx_strand_id
1 'polypeptide(L)'
;MSITAFAIALIAAAPLADPSAAQLQPPVASGELAAQPLSAGRVDQALVMLEKASAANPDDPAVLINLGIAYAQAGNEAKARSAFEAAIASRDVIELDTADGSATDSRRLARKAIRMLERGEFRPASTRGEQLTYRE
;
A
#
# COMPACT_ATOMS: atom_id res chain seq x y z
N MET A 1 45.09 -34.92 -46.70
CA MET A 1 44.93 -35.22 -45.26
C MET A 1 43.64 -34.57 -44.80
N SER A 2 42.83 -35.33 -44.07
CA SER A 2 41.39 -35.12 -43.85
C SER A 2 40.99 -33.81 -43.18
N ILE A 3 39.84 -33.29 -43.63
CA ILE A 3 39.10 -32.18 -43.06
C ILE A 3 38.36 -32.73 -41.82
N THR A 4 38.79 -32.37 -40.62
CA THR A 4 38.01 -32.59 -39.39
C THR A 4 36.93 -31.52 -39.31
N ALA A 5 35.70 -31.96 -39.58
CA ALA A 5 34.48 -31.22 -39.31
C ALA A 5 34.32 -31.01 -37.80
N PHE A 6 34.14 -29.77 -37.37
CA PHE A 6 33.61 -29.44 -36.05
C PHE A 6 32.15 -29.04 -36.21
N ALA A 7 31.27 -29.81 -35.56
CA ALA A 7 29.84 -29.60 -35.58
C ALA A 7 29.49 -28.26 -34.89
N ILE A 8 28.83 -27.36 -35.62
CA ILE A 8 28.17 -26.19 -35.05
C ILE A 8 26.73 -26.62 -34.77
N ALA A 9 26.44 -27.00 -33.53
CA ALA A 9 25.08 -27.20 -33.05
C ALA A 9 24.56 -25.86 -32.52
N LEU A 10 23.53 -25.37 -33.20
CA LEU A 10 22.73 -24.20 -32.91
C LEU A 10 22.01 -24.35 -31.55
N ILE A 11 22.19 -23.41 -30.62
CA ILE A 11 21.20 -23.18 -29.56
C ILE A 11 20.86 -21.69 -29.61
N ALA A 12 19.61 -21.43 -29.98
CA ALA A 12 19.02 -20.10 -30.01
C ALA A 12 19.15 -19.45 -28.62
N ALA A 13 19.94 -18.39 -28.54
CA ALA A 13 19.90 -17.47 -27.41
C ALA A 13 18.59 -16.67 -27.52
N ALA A 14 17.52 -17.19 -26.93
CA ALA A 14 16.41 -16.34 -26.51
C ALA A 14 16.96 -15.40 -25.43
N PRO A 15 16.68 -14.08 -25.48
CA PRO A 15 16.97 -13.25 -24.34
C PRO A 15 16.07 -13.75 -23.21
N LEU A 16 16.67 -14.27 -22.15
CA LEU A 16 16.02 -14.33 -20.85
C LEU A 16 15.82 -12.88 -20.44
N ALA A 17 14.72 -12.29 -20.91
CA ALA A 17 14.09 -11.20 -20.22
C ALA A 17 13.79 -11.74 -18.83
N ASP A 18 14.57 -11.34 -17.83
CA ASP A 18 14.22 -11.54 -16.44
C ASP A 18 12.91 -10.79 -16.17
N PRO A 19 11.75 -11.45 -15.99
CA PRO A 19 10.56 -10.78 -15.47
C PRO A 19 10.70 -10.43 -13.98
N SER A 20 11.83 -10.78 -13.37
CA SER A 20 12.20 -10.52 -11.97
C SER A 20 12.71 -9.10 -11.72
N ALA A 21 12.85 -8.28 -12.77
CA ALA A 21 12.71 -6.83 -12.65
C ALA A 21 11.24 -6.43 -12.42
N ALA A 22 10.49 -7.28 -11.71
CA ALA A 22 9.21 -6.98 -11.11
C ALA A 22 9.44 -5.82 -10.17
N GLN A 23 9.32 -4.64 -10.77
CA GLN A 23 9.11 -3.35 -10.18
C GLN A 23 9.55 -3.31 -8.71
N LEU A 24 10.78 -2.83 -8.50
CA LEU A 24 10.97 -1.85 -7.44
C LEU A 24 10.01 -0.70 -7.76
N GLN A 25 8.72 -0.91 -7.51
CA GLN A 25 7.83 0.19 -7.26
C GLN A 25 8.55 0.93 -6.14
N PRO A 26 8.96 2.20 -6.37
CA PRO A 26 9.46 3.00 -5.26
C PRO A 26 8.44 2.83 -4.14
N PRO A 27 8.87 2.74 -2.85
CA PRO A 27 7.94 2.58 -1.73
C PRO A 27 6.81 3.54 -1.99
N VAL A 28 5.65 2.97 -2.34
CA VAL A 28 4.51 3.68 -2.91
C VAL A 28 4.37 4.95 -2.11
N ALA A 29 4.63 6.10 -2.75
CA ALA A 29 4.88 7.35 -2.07
C ALA A 29 3.82 7.49 -0.99
N SER A 30 4.24 7.55 0.28
CA SER A 30 3.36 7.27 1.43
C SER A 30 2.11 8.16 1.48
N GLY A 31 2.13 9.26 0.72
CA GLY A 31 1.01 10.13 0.44
C GLY A 31 -0.05 9.61 -0.53
N GLU A 32 0.37 8.89 -1.56
CA GLU A 32 -0.48 8.47 -2.68
C GLU A 32 -1.46 7.37 -2.27
N LEU A 33 -1.04 6.51 -1.35
CA LEU A 33 -1.93 5.54 -0.71
C LEU A 33 -2.92 6.20 0.26
N ALA A 34 -2.56 7.35 0.84
CA ALA A 34 -3.29 7.89 1.98
C ALA A 34 -4.73 8.34 1.71
N ALA A 35 -5.06 8.59 0.45
CA ALA A 35 -6.41 9.01 0.06
C ALA A 35 -7.05 8.13 -1.02
N GLN A 36 -6.35 7.14 -1.57
CA GLN A 36 -6.87 6.34 -2.67
C GLN A 36 -7.50 5.03 -2.17
N PRO A 37 -8.77 4.74 -2.53
CA PRO A 37 -9.35 3.44 -2.29
C PRO A 37 -8.61 2.36 -3.09
N LEU A 38 -8.11 1.35 -2.39
CA LEU A 38 -7.53 0.15 -2.99
C LEU A 38 -8.66 -0.85 -3.26
N SER A 39 -8.62 -1.49 -4.44
CA SER A 39 -9.43 -2.68 -4.70
C SER A 39 -9.04 -3.81 -3.75
N ALA A 40 -9.97 -4.72 -3.42
CA ALA A 40 -9.75 -5.79 -2.43
C ALA A 40 -8.42 -6.55 -2.62
N GLY A 41 -8.12 -7.01 -3.85
CA GLY A 41 -6.85 -7.71 -4.13
C GLY A 41 -5.59 -6.84 -3.98
N ARG A 42 -5.73 -5.50 -4.04
CA ARG A 42 -4.63 -4.55 -3.75
C ARG A 42 -4.49 -4.25 -2.26
N VAL A 43 -5.58 -4.36 -1.50
CA VAL A 43 -5.55 -4.22 -0.03
C VAL A 43 -4.71 -5.33 0.58
N ASP A 44 -4.96 -6.59 0.19
CA ASP A 44 -4.22 -7.73 0.72
C ASP A 44 -2.72 -7.66 0.40
N GLN A 45 -2.38 -7.29 -0.84
CA GLN A 45 -0.98 -7.09 -1.24
C GLN A 45 -0.33 -5.94 -0.48
N ALA A 46 -1.03 -4.82 -0.31
CA ALA A 46 -0.54 -3.69 0.47
C ALA A 46 -0.24 -4.09 1.91
N LEU A 47 -1.14 -4.84 2.57
CA LEU A 47 -0.93 -5.32 3.93
C LEU A 47 0.35 -6.18 4.03
N VAL A 48 0.56 -7.14 3.14
CA VAL A 48 1.76 -7.98 3.16
C VAL A 48 3.05 -7.16 3.01
N MET A 49 3.06 -6.18 2.11
CA MET A 49 4.23 -5.31 1.90
C MET A 49 4.48 -4.39 3.10
N LEU A 50 3.41 -3.81 3.65
CA LEU A 50 3.50 -2.86 4.74
C LEU A 50 3.84 -3.54 6.08
N GLU A 51 3.38 -4.78 6.30
CA GLU A 51 3.78 -5.58 7.46
C GLU A 51 5.29 -5.89 7.43
N LYS A 52 5.84 -6.20 6.24
CA LYS A 52 7.29 -6.36 6.08
C LYS A 52 8.04 -5.05 6.31
N ALA A 53 7.53 -3.93 5.81
CA ALA A 53 8.12 -2.63 6.03
C ALA A 53 8.11 -2.25 7.53
N SER A 54 7.01 -2.51 8.22
CA SER A 54 6.87 -2.27 9.66
C SER A 54 7.78 -3.19 10.48
N ALA A 55 8.02 -4.43 10.03
CA ALA A 55 9.02 -5.29 10.68
C ALA A 55 10.45 -4.75 10.57
N ALA A 56 10.77 -4.02 9.50
CA ALA A 56 12.07 -3.39 9.30
C ALA A 56 12.21 -2.07 10.08
N ASN A 57 11.16 -1.24 10.09
CA ASN A 57 11.09 -0.02 10.89
C ASN A 57 9.70 0.13 11.55
N PRO A 58 9.54 -0.35 12.80
CA PRO A 58 8.25 -0.36 13.48
C PRO A 58 7.69 1.02 13.80
N ASP A 59 8.56 2.02 13.96
CA ASP A 59 8.19 3.38 14.35
C ASP A 59 8.02 4.33 13.16
N ASP A 60 8.20 3.86 11.91
CA ASP A 60 8.06 4.70 10.72
C ASP A 60 6.61 5.23 10.60
N PRO A 61 6.40 6.55 10.77
CA PRO A 61 5.06 7.11 10.76
C PRO A 61 4.38 6.99 9.39
N ALA A 62 5.12 6.94 8.29
CA ALA A 62 4.55 6.73 6.96
C ALA A 62 3.99 5.32 6.81
N VAL A 63 4.77 4.32 7.25
CA VAL A 63 4.35 2.90 7.20
C VAL A 63 3.14 2.67 8.09
N LEU A 64 3.14 3.24 9.30
CA LEU A 64 2.03 3.15 10.25
C LEU A 64 0.74 3.78 9.70
N ILE A 65 0.84 4.95 9.04
CA ILE A 65 -0.30 5.56 8.36
C ILE A 65 -0.83 4.61 7.27
N ASN A 66 0.04 4.14 6.38
CA ASN A 66 -0.35 3.26 5.28
C ASN A 66 -0.99 1.95 5.75
N LEU A 67 -0.46 1.34 6.82
CA LEU A 67 -1.09 0.19 7.48
C LEU A 67 -2.50 0.54 7.95
N GLY A 68 -2.66 1.69 8.60
CA GLY A 68 -3.96 2.17 9.06
C GLY A 68 -4.98 2.29 7.93
N ILE A 69 -4.58 2.85 6.79
CA ILE A 69 -5.44 2.96 5.61
C ILE A 69 -5.79 1.59 5.04
N ALA A 70 -4.81 0.71 4.87
CA ALA A 70 -5.05 -0.63 4.34
C ALA A 70 -6.01 -1.43 5.24
N TYR A 71 -5.83 -1.36 6.56
CA TYR A 71 -6.76 -1.95 7.52
C TYR A 71 -8.15 -1.32 7.46
N ALA A 72 -8.25 0.00 7.31
CA ALA A 72 -9.54 0.68 7.20
C ALA A 72 -10.33 0.24 5.96
N GLN A 73 -9.64 0.09 4.83
CA GLN A 73 -10.23 -0.37 3.56
C GLN A 73 -10.57 -1.87 3.59
N ALA A 74 -9.81 -2.66 4.36
CA ALA A 74 -10.14 -4.06 4.68
C ALA A 74 -11.34 -4.20 5.64
N GLY A 75 -11.89 -3.09 6.15
CA GLY A 75 -12.98 -3.07 7.13
C GLY A 75 -12.53 -3.37 8.57
N ASN A 76 -11.23 -3.45 8.84
CA ASN A 76 -10.68 -3.67 10.18
C ASN A 76 -10.41 -2.34 10.89
N GLU A 77 -11.49 -1.69 11.36
CA GLU A 77 -11.40 -0.37 11.98
C GLU A 77 -10.55 -0.35 13.26
N ALA A 78 -10.54 -1.44 14.03
CA ALA A 78 -9.77 -1.53 15.26
C ALA A 78 -8.25 -1.47 14.97
N LYS A 79 -7.77 -2.27 14.02
CA LYS A 79 -6.36 -2.22 13.59
C LYS A 79 -6.02 -0.90 12.92
N ALA A 80 -6.95 -0.35 12.13
CA ALA A 80 -6.76 0.94 11.48
C ALA A 80 -6.51 2.06 12.50
N ARG A 81 -7.39 2.17 13.51
CA ARG A 81 -7.25 3.15 14.59
C ARG A 81 -5.92 2.99 15.32
N SER A 82 -5.58 1.75 15.71
CA SER A 82 -4.33 1.48 16.42
C SER A 82 -3.09 1.91 15.63
N ALA A 83 -3.07 1.68 14.32
CA ALA A 83 -1.95 2.08 13.47
C ALA A 83 -1.84 3.61 13.33
N PHE A 84 -2.97 4.32 13.19
CA PHE A 84 -2.96 5.78 13.18
C PHE A 84 -2.53 6.38 14.52
N GLU A 85 -2.95 5.79 15.65
CA GLU A 85 -2.52 6.20 16.98
C GLU A 85 -1.02 5.99 17.18
N ALA A 86 -0.48 4.87 16.70
CA ALA A 86 0.95 4.63 16.68
C ALA A 86 1.70 5.67 15.83
N ALA A 87 1.18 6.03 14.65
CA ALA A 87 1.79 7.10 13.83
C ALA A 87 1.77 8.46 14.53
N ILE A 88 0.73 8.77 15.31
CA ILE A 88 0.67 9.99 16.13
C ILE A 88 1.74 9.98 17.22
N ALA A 89 1.94 8.82 17.84
CA ALA A 89 2.89 8.59 18.92
C ALA A 89 4.33 8.39 18.45
N SER A 90 4.56 8.20 17.14
CA SER A 90 5.90 8.05 16.58
C SER A 90 6.80 9.21 16.98
N ARG A 91 8.07 8.85 17.23
CA ARG A 91 9.13 9.80 17.57
C ARG A 91 9.46 10.71 16.39
N ASP A 92 9.33 10.17 15.18
CA ASP A 92 9.62 10.87 13.95
C ASP A 92 8.35 11.56 13.44
N VAL A 93 8.51 12.82 13.03
CA VAL A 93 7.48 13.58 12.34
C VAL A 93 8.04 13.94 10.99
N ILE A 94 7.46 13.34 9.95
CA ILE A 94 7.89 13.54 8.57
C ILE A 94 6.80 14.30 7.82
N GLU A 95 7.22 15.06 6.82
CA GLU A 95 6.33 15.69 5.87
C GLU A 95 5.93 14.69 4.80
N LEU A 96 4.64 14.64 4.51
CA LEU A 96 4.03 13.75 3.53
C LEU A 96 3.21 14.58 2.56
N ASP A 97 3.40 14.32 1.28
CA ASP A 97 2.46 14.78 0.27
C ASP A 97 1.12 14.07 0.46
N THR A 98 0.01 14.72 0.17
CA THR A 98 -1.31 14.10 0.15
C THR A 98 -1.84 14.09 -1.27
N ALA A 99 -2.85 13.25 -1.54
CA ALA A 99 -3.40 13.11 -2.89
C ALA A 99 -4.02 14.39 -3.48
N ASP A 100 -4.31 15.40 -2.64
CA ASP A 100 -4.76 16.73 -3.07
C ASP A 100 -3.59 17.66 -3.45
N GLY A 101 -2.35 17.16 -3.46
CA GLY A 101 -1.14 17.90 -3.80
C GLY A 101 -0.64 18.83 -2.69
N SER A 102 -1.28 18.81 -1.50
CA SER A 102 -0.77 19.53 -0.34
C SER A 102 0.24 18.70 0.44
N ALA A 103 1.11 19.36 1.20
CA ALA A 103 2.02 18.69 2.11
C ALA A 103 1.51 18.82 3.55
N THR A 104 1.65 17.77 4.35
CA THR A 104 1.23 17.76 5.74
C THR A 104 2.12 16.86 6.59
N ASP A 105 2.25 17.18 7.89
CA ASP A 105 3.01 16.32 8.79
C ASP A 105 2.26 15.02 9.09
N SER A 106 3.02 13.95 9.30
CA SER A 106 2.50 12.60 9.54
C SER A 106 1.48 12.54 10.69
N ARG A 107 1.72 13.28 11.78
CA ARG A 107 0.82 13.31 12.94
C ARG A 107 -0.51 13.98 12.60
N ARG A 108 -0.50 15.06 11.83
CA ARG A 108 -1.69 15.75 11.34
C ARG A 108 -2.47 14.86 10.36
N LEU A 109 -1.77 14.16 9.46
CA LEU A 109 -2.38 13.20 8.55
C LEU A 109 -3.06 12.06 9.29
N ALA A 110 -2.38 11.44 10.27
CA ALA A 110 -2.93 10.36 11.07
C ALA A 110 -4.20 10.78 11.85
N ARG A 111 -4.20 11.98 12.45
CA ARG A 111 -5.42 12.53 13.10
C ARG A 111 -6.55 12.76 12.09
N LYS A 112 -6.24 13.20 10.87
CA LYS A 112 -7.23 13.34 9.79
C LYS A 112 -7.80 11.97 9.42
N ALA A 113 -6.95 10.96 9.30
CA ALA A 113 -7.34 9.59 8.99
C ALA A 113 -8.26 8.99 10.06
N ILE A 114 -8.01 9.22 11.36
CA ILE A 114 -8.92 8.78 12.43
C ILE A 114 -10.32 9.39 12.26
N ARG A 115 -10.42 10.69 11.95
CA ARG A 115 -11.72 11.34 11.71
C ARG A 115 -12.43 10.77 10.48
N MET A 116 -11.69 10.47 9.42
CA MET A 116 -12.23 9.83 8.22
C MET A 116 -12.75 8.41 8.52
N LEU A 117 -12.02 7.66 9.37
CA LEU A 117 -12.42 6.34 9.84
C LEU A 117 -13.73 6.40 10.64
N GLU A 118 -13.83 7.34 11.57
CA GLU A 118 -15.05 7.57 12.38
C GLU A 118 -16.26 7.96 11.51
N ARG A 119 -16.01 8.63 10.39
CA ARG A 119 -17.03 9.01 9.40
C ARG A 119 -17.33 7.91 8.38
N GLY A 120 -16.64 6.76 8.46
CA GLY A 120 -16.81 5.62 7.57
C GLY A 120 -16.37 5.89 6.12
N GLU A 121 -15.44 6.82 5.90
CA GLU A 121 -15.01 7.26 4.55
C GLU A 121 -14.09 6.25 3.84
N PHE A 122 -13.50 5.30 4.57
CA PHE A 122 -12.66 4.24 3.99
C PHE A 122 -13.46 3.04 3.47
N ARG A 123 -14.72 2.89 3.87
CA ARG A 123 -15.55 1.76 3.44
C ARG A 123 -15.86 1.90 1.95
N PRO A 124 -15.70 0.83 1.14
CA PRO A 124 -16.09 0.88 -0.26
C PRO A 124 -17.59 1.17 -0.39
N ALA A 125 -17.96 1.95 -1.41
CA ALA A 125 -19.34 2.40 -1.62
C ALA A 125 -20.37 1.27 -1.75
N SER A 126 -19.94 0.05 -2.06
CA SER A 126 -20.79 -1.15 -2.14
C SER A 126 -21.45 -1.52 -0.80
N THR A 127 -20.86 -1.14 0.34
CA THR A 127 -21.47 -1.42 1.67
C THR A 127 -22.51 -0.37 2.09
N ARG A 128 -22.60 0.77 1.39
CA ARG A 128 -23.58 1.83 1.69
C ARG A 128 -24.95 1.58 1.05
N GLY A 129 -25.02 0.67 0.06
CA GLY A 129 -26.24 0.33 -0.69
C GLY A 129 -27.21 -0.62 0.02
N GLU A 130 -26.79 -1.36 1.05
CA GLU A 130 -27.67 -2.29 1.78
C GLU A 130 -28.50 -1.62 2.89
N GLN A 131 -28.32 -0.31 3.12
CA GLN A 131 -29.11 0.47 4.09
C GLN A 131 -30.15 1.40 3.46
N LEU A 132 -30.44 1.28 2.16
CA LEU A 132 -31.66 1.84 1.59
C LEU A 132 -32.80 0.85 1.83
N THR A 133 -33.23 0.81 3.09
CA THR A 133 -34.44 0.15 3.55
C THR A 133 -35.59 0.44 2.59
N TYR A 134 -36.23 -0.62 2.13
CA TYR A 134 -37.50 -0.60 1.40
C TYR A 134 -38.49 0.28 2.16
N ARG A 135 -38.90 1.41 1.58
CA ARG A 135 -40.10 2.11 2.03
C ARG A 135 -41.27 1.43 1.33
N GLU A 136 -42.14 0.78 2.10
CA GLU A 136 -43.50 0.44 1.66
C GLU A 136 -44.28 1.69 1.27
#